data_AF-A0A1N7PIM7-F1
#
_entry.id   AF-A0A1N7PIM7-F1
#
_cell.length_a   1.000
_cell.length_b   1.000
_cell.length_c   1.000
_cell.angle_alpha   90.00
_cell.angle_beta   90.00
_cell.angle_gamma   90.00
#
_symmetry.space_group_name_H-M   'P 1'
#
loop_
_entity.id
_entity.type
_entity.pdbx_description
1 polymer ?
#
loop_
_entity_poly.entity_id
_entity_poly.type
_entity_poly.pdbx_seq_one_letter_code
_entity_poly.pdbx_strand_id
1 'polypeptide(L)' 'MKTSKLYKNQDVVLESSPNLELIKSFFLERDSSVEEAELFFFYYEALGWRSDIGAPILDWKAAARQWLWNLDN' A
#
# COMPACT_ATOMS: atom_id res chain seq x y z
N MET A 1 16.87 -17.82 22.52
CA MET A 1 16.13 -18.18 21.29
C MET A 1 14.66 -18.33 21.68
N LYS A 2 13.82 -17.33 21.40
CA LYS A 2 12.38 -17.34 21.74
C LYS A 2 11.60 -17.28 20.42
N THR A 3 11.13 -18.43 19.97
CA THR A 3 9.73 -18.92 20.02
C THR A 3 9.06 -18.73 18.66
N SER A 4 9.07 -19.84 17.94
CA SER A 4 8.21 -20.21 16.82
C SER A 4 6.75 -19.87 17.13
N LYS A 5 6.09 -19.19 16.18
CA LYS A 5 4.64 -19.00 16.18
C LYS A 5 4.07 -19.67 14.94
N LEU A 6 3.16 -20.58 15.23
CA LEU A 6 2.44 -21.48 14.34
C LEU A 6 1.75 -20.71 13.21
N TYR A 7 2.08 -21.04 11.96
CA TYR A 7 1.29 -20.69 10.79
C TYR A 7 0.00 -21.51 10.84
N LYS A 8 -1.10 -20.88 11.24
CA LYS A 8 -2.44 -21.42 11.07
C LYS A 8 -2.87 -21.21 9.62
N ASN A 9 -3.41 -22.27 9.02
CA ASN A 9 -3.97 -22.30 7.67
C ASN A 9 -5.06 -21.25 7.47
N GLN A 10 -4.78 -20.15 6.75
CA GLN A 10 -5.76 -19.35 6.01
C GLN A 10 -5.00 -18.34 5.15
N ASP A 11 -5.11 -18.47 3.82
CA ASP A 11 -4.64 -17.55 2.78
C ASP A 11 -3.14 -17.16 2.81
N VAL A 12 -2.45 -17.40 1.70
CA VAL A 12 -1.12 -16.82 1.45
C VAL A 12 -1.32 -15.32 1.26
N VAL A 13 -1.49 -14.58 2.35
CA VAL A 13 -1.50 -13.12 2.33
C VAL A 13 -0.09 -12.72 1.93
N LEU A 14 0.08 -12.31 0.67
CA LEU A 14 1.29 -11.63 0.24
C LEU A 14 1.52 -10.47 1.22
N GLU A 15 2.53 -10.61 2.06
CA GLU A 15 3.10 -9.61 2.97
C GLU A 15 3.73 -8.44 2.18
N SER A 16 2.98 -7.85 1.25
CA SER A 16 3.38 -6.67 0.47
C SER A 16 2.28 -5.62 0.37
N SER A 17 1.05 -5.93 0.79
CA SER A 17 -0.01 -4.94 0.91
C SER A 17 0.24 -4.08 2.16
N PRO A 18 0.56 -2.78 2.03
CA PRO A 18 0.73 -1.90 3.18
C PRO A 18 -0.56 -1.74 3.99
N ASN A 19 -0.41 -1.50 5.29
CA ASN A 19 -1.53 -1.11 6.14
C ASN A 19 -1.99 0.31 5.77
N LEU A 20 -3.30 0.52 5.66
CA LEU A 20 -3.91 1.83 5.41
C LEU A 20 -3.36 2.92 6.35
N GLU A 21 -3.13 2.61 7.63
CA GLU A 21 -2.62 3.59 8.59
C GLU A 21 -1.19 4.05 8.27
N LEU A 22 -0.36 3.15 7.73
CA LEU A 22 0.99 3.47 7.27
C LEU A 22 0.96 4.39 6.03
N ILE A 23 0.00 4.17 5.14
CA ILE A 23 -0.21 5.03 3.96
C ILE A 23 -0.69 6.41 4.41
N LYS A 24 -1.67 6.48 5.33
CA LYS A 24 -2.16 7.75 5.89
C LYS A 24 -1.03 8.57 6.48
N SER A 25 -0.17 7.96 7.31
CA SER A 25 1.00 8.66 7.85
C SER A 25 1.94 9.15 6.75
N PHE A 26 2.20 8.34 5.72
CA PHE A 26 3.07 8.73 4.61
C PHE A 26 2.52 9.94 3.82
N PHE A 27 1.21 10.00 3.57
CA PHE A 27 0.58 11.12 2.87
C PHE A 27 0.57 12.38 3.74
N LEU A 28 0.28 12.25 5.03
CA LEU A 28 0.34 13.37 5.98
C LEU A 28 1.77 13.94 6.10
N GLU A 29 2.81 13.11 6.07
CA GLU A 29 4.23 13.53 6.03
C GLU A 29 4.63 14.23 4.72
N ARG A 30 3.75 14.23 3.72
CA ARG A 30 3.95 14.84 2.40
C ARG A 30 2.95 15.98 2.15
N ASP A 31 2.41 16.55 3.23
CA ASP A 31 1.41 17.64 3.18
C ASP A 31 0.14 17.28 2.37
N SER A 32 -0.13 15.98 2.20
CA SER A 32 -1.32 15.46 1.52
C SER A 32 -2.39 15.05 2.52
N SER A 33 -3.64 14.94 2.07
CA SER A 33 -4.76 14.66 2.94
C SER A 33 -4.95 13.17 3.23
N VAL A 34 -5.68 12.86 4.31
CA VAL A 34 -6.01 11.47 4.69
C VAL A 34 -6.97 10.85 3.68
N GLU A 35 -7.86 11.65 3.11
CA GLU A 35 -8.80 11.22 2.08
C GLU A 35 -8.07 10.73 0.82
N GLU A 36 -7.02 11.44 0.39
CA GLU A 36 -6.17 11.00 -0.73
C GLU A 36 -5.44 9.68 -0.44
N ALA A 37 -4.98 9.49 0.80
CA ALA A 37 -4.37 8.23 1.22
C ALA A 37 -5.36 7.05 1.16
N GLU A 38 -6.61 7.29 1.54
CA GLU A 38 -7.69 6.30 1.45
C GLU A 38 -8.04 5.97 -0.01
N LEU A 39 -8.16 7.00 -0.87
CA LEU A 39 -8.40 6.80 -2.30
C LEU A 39 -7.28 5.99 -2.95
N PHE A 40 -6.03 6.31 -2.66
CA PHE A 40 -4.87 5.55 -3.10
C PHE A 40 -4.96 4.08 -2.65
N PHE A 41 -5.26 3.83 -1.37
CA PHE A 41 -5.36 2.48 -0.83
C PHE A 41 -6.46 1.67 -1.54
N PHE A 42 -7.67 2.22 -1.63
CA PHE A 42 -8.80 1.51 -2.25
C PHE A 42 -8.59 1.27 -3.75
N TYR A 43 -7.94 2.21 -4.44
CA TYR A 43 -7.58 2.05 -5.85
C TYR A 43 -6.65 0.86 -6.06
N TYR A 44 -5.54 0.78 -5.30
CA TYR A 44 -4.61 -0.33 -5.42
C TYR A 44 -5.14 -1.64 -4.83
N GLU A 45 -5.97 -1.58 -3.80
CA GLU A 45 -6.66 -2.75 -3.25
C GLU A 45 -7.60 -3.38 -4.31
N ALA A 46 -8.38 -2.56 -5.02
CA ALA A 46 -9.25 -3.02 -6.10
C ALA A 46 -8.46 -3.62 -7.29
N LEU A 47 -7.25 -3.12 -7.54
CA LEU A 47 -6.32 -3.69 -8.53
C LEU A 47 -5.55 -4.91 -8.01
N GLY A 48 -5.73 -5.28 -6.74
CA GLY A 48 -5.02 -6.39 -6.10
C GLY A 48 -3.52 -6.13 -5.94
N TRP A 49 -3.13 -4.87 -5.73
CA TRP A 49 -1.74 -4.40 -5.60
C TRP A 49 -0.86 -4.79 -6.79
N ARG A 50 -1.39 -4.63 -8.00
CA ARG A 50 -0.69 -4.90 -9.26
C ARG A 50 -0.56 -3.61 -10.08
N SER A 51 0.56 -3.46 -10.75
CA SER A 51 0.75 -2.42 -11.76
C SER A 51 -0.06 -2.73 -13.02
N ASP A 52 -0.17 -1.73 -13.90
CA ASP A 52 -0.70 -1.83 -15.26
C ASP A 52 -0.07 -2.95 -16.11
N ILE A 53 1.24 -3.20 -15.95
CA ILE A 53 1.96 -4.31 -16.61
C ILE A 53 1.73 -5.69 -15.96
N GLY A 54 0.85 -5.77 -14.96
CA GLY A 54 0.50 -7.01 -14.25
C GLY A 54 1.50 -7.48 -13.19
N ALA A 55 2.59 -6.74 -12.98
CA ALA A 55 3.58 -7.02 -11.94
C ALA A 55 3.04 -6.64 -10.54
N PRO A 56 3.36 -7.41 -9.48
CA PRO A 56 2.99 -7.03 -8.12
C PRO A 56 3.75 -5.77 -7.69
N ILE A 57 3.04 -4.86 -7.03
CA ILE A 57 3.64 -3.65 -6.46
C ILE A 57 4.33 -4.02 -5.15
N LEU A 58 5.65 -4.08 -5.19
CA LEU A 58 6.48 -4.36 -4.01
C LEU A 58 6.85 -3.06 -3.26
N ASP A 59 6.98 -1.94 -3.98
CA ASP A 59 7.25 -0.62 -3.41
C ASP A 59 6.02 0.29 -3.56
N TRP A 60 5.06 0.12 -2.66
CA TRP A 60 3.88 0.98 -2.60
C TRP A 60 4.23 2.45 -2.34
N LYS A 61 5.39 2.76 -1.74
CA LYS A 61 5.82 4.16 -1.53
C LYS A 61 6.20 4.79 -2.86
N ALA A 62 6.75 4.04 -3.82
CA ALA A 62 6.98 4.53 -5.17
C ALA A 62 5.68 4.86 -5.89
N ALA A 63 4.69 3.96 -5.81
CA ALA A 63 3.36 4.20 -6.33
C ALA A 63 2.71 5.43 -5.68
N ALA A 64 2.83 5.58 -4.35
CA ALA A 64 2.30 6.74 -3.63
C ALA A 64 2.98 8.06 -4.07
N ARG A 65 4.30 8.06 -4.27
CA ARG A 65 5.00 9.24 -4.82
C ARG A 65 4.49 9.62 -6.20
N GLN A 66 4.26 8.63 -7.06
CA GLN A 66 3.72 8.87 -8.40
C GLN A 66 2.28 9.37 -8.35
N TRP A 67 1.46 8.84 -7.44
CA TRP A 67 0.10 9.33 -7.18
C TRP A 67 0.10 10.81 -6.84
N LEU A 68 0.90 11.20 -5.84
CA LEU A 68 1.03 12.60 -5.43
C LEU A 68 1.53 13.50 -6.56
N TRP A 69 2.53 13.06 -7.32
CA TRP A 69 3.03 13.80 -8.47
C TRP A 69 1.93 14.07 -9.53
N ASN A 70 1.01 13.12 -9.72
CA ASN A 70 -0.10 13.25 -10.67
C ASN A 70 -1.27 14.09 -10.13
N LEU A 71 -1.35 14.36 -8.82
CA LEU A 71 -2.35 15.28 -8.25
C LEU A 71 -1.92 16.75 -8.44
N ASP A 72 -0.62 17.01 -8.33
CA ASP A 72 -0.06 18.37 -8.43
C ASP A 72 0.06 18.90 -9.88
N ASN A 73 -0.07 18.03 -10.89
CA ASN A 73 0.24 18.33 -12.29
C ASN A 73 -0.91 17.99 -13.25
#